data_AF-A0A9X0CHL2-F1
#
_entry.id   AF-A0A9X0CHL2-F1
#
_cell.length_a   1.000
_cell.length_b   1.000
_cell.length_c   1.000
_cell.angle_alpha   90.00
_cell.angle_beta   90.00
_cell.angle_gamma   90.00
#
_symmetry.space_group_name_H-M   'P 1'
#
loop_
_entity.id
_entity.type
_entity.pdbx_description
1 polymer ?
#
loop_
_entity_poly.entity_id
_entity_poly.type
_entity_poly.pdbx_seq_one_letter_code
_entity_poly.pdbx_strand_id
1 'polypeptide(L)'
;MYNSENGKELRPAHFVPSMLPTHVSADESAPLWLDETTDKKFYVFFKKFLPEPLFHCLLSRAHRNSKVEFLRSQPVVFTDVGKFWMSPGQPYRLKLIKDTRMIEVTFSCSNGNGNETLRCVDASVFAWWMEFVKGISLL
;
A
#
# COMPACT_ATOMS: atom_id res chain seq x y z
N MET A 1 -15.72 8.43 42.99
CA MET A 1 -15.30 9.03 41.71
C MET A 1 -13.80 8.83 41.60
N TYR A 2 -13.34 7.79 40.91
CA TYR A 2 -11.91 7.59 40.63
C TYR A 2 -11.59 8.24 39.29
N ASN A 3 -10.60 9.14 39.31
CA ASN A 3 -10.15 9.91 38.16
C ASN A 3 -9.44 9.02 37.13
N SER A 4 -9.75 9.26 35.85
CA SER A 4 -9.28 8.56 34.66
C SER A 4 -7.78 8.30 34.62
N GLU A 5 -7.45 7.05 34.32
CA GLU A 5 -6.15 6.63 33.82
C GLU A 5 -5.80 7.39 32.52
N ASN A 6 -4.62 8.02 32.52
CA ASN A 6 -4.00 8.56 31.32
C ASN A 6 -3.64 7.40 30.38
N GLY A 7 -4.58 7.04 29.49
CA GLY A 7 -4.34 6.15 28.36
C GLY A 7 -3.37 6.78 27.37
N LYS A 8 -2.07 6.67 27.64
CA LYS A 8 -1.04 6.95 26.63
C LYS A 8 -1.20 5.90 25.54
N GLU A 9 -1.81 6.29 24.43
CA GLU A 9 -1.88 5.51 23.20
C GLU A 9 -0.44 5.15 22.77
N LEU A 10 -0.05 3.90 23.02
CA LEU A 10 1.27 3.38 22.69
C LEU A 10 1.37 3.29 21.17
N ARG A 11 1.94 4.32 20.53
CA ARG A 11 2.27 4.24 19.11
C ARG A 11 3.23 3.06 18.90
N PRO A 12 2.95 2.13 17.97
CA PRO A 12 3.84 1.00 17.71
C PRO A 12 5.26 1.49 17.43
N ALA A 13 6.23 1.03 18.24
CA ALA A 13 7.63 1.42 18.09
C ALA A 13 8.25 0.89 16.79
N HIS A 14 7.72 -0.22 16.26
CA HIS A 14 8.23 -0.90 15.07
C HIS A 14 7.08 -1.43 14.20
N PHE A 15 7.22 -1.26 12.89
CA PHE A 15 6.30 -1.81 11.90
C PHE A 15 6.89 -3.10 11.32
N VAL A 16 6.19 -4.22 11.53
CA VAL A 16 6.66 -5.56 11.12
C VAL A 16 5.57 -6.23 10.27
N PRO A 17 5.63 -6.12 8.93
CA PRO A 17 4.58 -6.62 8.05
C PRO A 17 4.24 -8.10 8.21
N SER A 18 5.22 -8.93 8.53
CA SER A 18 5.03 -10.38 8.69
C SER A 18 4.20 -10.78 9.91
N MET A 19 3.96 -9.87 10.85
CA MET A 19 3.13 -10.11 12.04
C MET A 19 1.74 -9.50 11.92
N LEU A 20 1.43 -8.85 10.79
CA LEU A 20 0.10 -8.29 10.56
C LEU A 20 -0.92 -9.42 10.33
N PRO A 21 -2.22 -9.17 10.51
CA PRO A 21 -3.23 -10.09 10.02
C PRO A 21 -3.22 -10.12 8.49
N THR A 22 -3.74 -11.21 7.92
CA THR A 22 -4.10 -11.28 6.49
C THR A 22 -5.43 -10.57 6.30
N HIS A 23 -5.61 -9.83 5.21
CA HIS A 23 -6.85 -9.06 4.99
C HIS A 23 -8.11 -9.93 4.99
N VAL A 24 -8.03 -11.15 4.42
CA VAL A 24 -9.17 -12.09 4.39
C VAL A 24 -9.58 -12.57 5.79
N SER A 25 -8.67 -12.51 6.78
CA SER A 25 -8.96 -12.90 8.17
C SER A 25 -9.47 -11.76 9.05
N ALA A 26 -9.42 -10.52 8.57
CA ALA A 26 -9.72 -9.33 9.36
C ALA A 26 -11.09 -8.76 8.95
N ASP A 27 -12.16 -9.47 9.34
CA ASP A 27 -13.59 -9.13 9.16
C ASP A 27 -14.03 -8.70 7.74
N GLU A 28 -15.13 -9.26 7.26
CA GLU A 28 -15.79 -8.95 5.98
C GLU A 28 -16.32 -7.49 5.87
N SER A 29 -15.93 -6.60 6.79
CA SER A 29 -16.33 -5.20 6.82
C SER A 29 -15.44 -4.35 5.92
N ALA A 30 -15.95 -4.09 4.71
CA ALA A 30 -15.46 -3.15 3.70
C ALA A 30 -14.09 -3.49 3.05
N PRO A 31 -14.01 -3.51 1.70
CA PRO A 31 -12.75 -3.76 1.02
C PRO A 31 -11.77 -2.59 1.24
N LEU A 32 -10.50 -2.89 1.54
CA LEU A 32 -9.41 -1.89 1.65
C LEU A 32 -9.29 -0.98 0.42
N TRP A 33 -9.78 -1.44 -0.73
CA TRP A 33 -9.77 -0.73 -1.99
C TRP A 33 -11.02 -1.09 -2.80
N LEU A 34 -11.69 -0.09 -3.36
CA LEU A 34 -12.75 -0.28 -4.34
C LEU A 34 -12.10 -0.18 -5.73
N ASP A 35 -12.04 -1.30 -6.45
CA ASP A 35 -11.45 -1.33 -7.79
C ASP A 35 -12.32 -0.52 -8.77
N GLU A 36 -11.75 0.55 -9.34
CA GLU A 36 -12.40 1.38 -10.36
C GLU A 36 -11.91 1.02 -11.77
N THR A 37 -12.72 1.26 -12.81
CA THR A 37 -12.33 0.99 -14.21
C THR A 37 -11.20 1.91 -14.70
N THR A 38 -10.98 3.04 -14.04
CA THR A 38 -9.91 3.99 -14.31
C THR A 38 -8.59 3.63 -13.61
N ASP A 39 -8.62 2.63 -12.71
CA ASP A 39 -7.43 2.22 -11.97
C ASP A 39 -6.37 1.63 -12.91
N LYS A 40 -5.12 2.03 -12.68
CA LYS A 40 -3.98 1.50 -13.43
C LYS A 40 -3.29 0.42 -12.63
N LYS A 41 -3.18 -0.76 -13.23
CA LYS A 41 -2.61 -1.96 -12.60
C LYS A 41 -1.32 -2.38 -13.29
N PHE A 42 -0.29 -2.58 -12.48
CA PHE A 42 0.98 -3.17 -12.90
C PHE A 42 1.17 -4.49 -12.17
N TYR A 43 1.68 -5.48 -12.88
CA TYR A 43 1.93 -6.81 -12.31
C TYR A 43 3.41 -7.15 -12.44
N VAL A 44 4.00 -7.61 -11.34
CA VAL A 44 5.33 -8.21 -11.33
C VAL A 44 5.16 -9.71 -11.10
N PHE A 45 5.52 -10.50 -12.10
CA PHE A 45 5.40 -11.96 -12.08
C PHE A 45 6.73 -12.63 -11.70
N PHE A 46 6.66 -13.64 -10.84
CA PHE A 46 7.81 -14.43 -10.42
C PHE A 46 7.73 -15.85 -10.97
N LYS A 47 8.66 -16.21 -11.87
CA LYS A 47 8.65 -17.48 -12.61
C LYS A 47 8.80 -18.73 -11.74
N LYS A 48 9.62 -18.68 -10.68
CA LYS A 48 9.96 -19.87 -9.86
C LYS A 48 9.21 -19.89 -8.53
N PHE A 49 9.34 -18.82 -7.75
CA PHE A 49 8.66 -18.66 -6.46
C PHE A 49 8.44 -17.18 -6.21
N LEU A 50 7.37 -16.85 -5.49
CA LEU A 50 7.08 -15.50 -5.01
C LEU A 50 7.74 -15.37 -3.63
N PRO A 51 8.76 -14.52 -3.44
CA PRO A 51 9.33 -14.33 -2.12
C PRO A 51 8.36 -13.50 -1.29
N GLU A 52 7.55 -14.12 -0.45
CA GLU A 52 6.72 -13.42 0.54
C GLU A 52 7.54 -12.43 1.40
N PRO A 53 8.79 -12.74 1.80
CA PRO A 53 9.67 -11.75 2.45
C PRO A 53 9.95 -10.50 1.60
N LEU A 54 10.06 -10.65 0.26
CA LEU A 54 10.22 -9.51 -0.64
C LEU A 54 8.97 -8.61 -0.59
N PHE A 55 7.79 -9.20 -0.56
CA PHE A 55 6.56 -8.43 -0.42
C PHE A 55 6.52 -7.68 0.92
N HIS A 56 6.91 -8.30 2.02
CA HIS A 56 7.03 -7.63 3.32
C HIS A 56 8.04 -6.47 3.28
N CYS A 57 9.18 -6.62 2.60
CA CYS A 57 10.13 -5.52 2.39
C CYS A 57 9.48 -4.35 1.62
N LEU A 58 8.68 -4.65 0.59
CA LEU A 58 7.94 -3.66 -0.17
C LEU A 58 6.92 -2.93 0.72
N LEU A 59 6.16 -3.64 1.55
CA LEU A 59 5.21 -3.04 2.50
C LEU A 59 5.92 -2.12 3.50
N SER A 60 7.03 -2.55 4.10
CA SER A 60 7.84 -1.72 5.01
C SER A 60 8.34 -0.46 4.34
N ARG A 61 8.81 -0.56 3.10
CA ARG A 61 9.33 0.59 2.35
C ARG A 61 8.22 1.53 1.93
N ALA A 62 7.08 1.00 1.47
CA ALA A 62 5.90 1.78 1.12
C ALA A 62 5.34 2.52 2.35
N HIS A 63 5.29 1.85 3.51
CA HIS A 63 4.89 2.46 4.78
C HIS A 63 5.82 3.62 5.17
N ARG A 64 7.14 3.42 5.09
CA ARG A 64 8.13 4.49 5.37
C ARG A 64 8.07 5.67 4.39
N ASN A 65 7.76 5.40 3.12
CA ASN A 65 7.72 6.41 2.07
C ASN A 65 6.36 7.11 1.96
N SER A 66 5.29 6.49 2.45
CA SER A 66 3.99 7.12 2.57
C SER A 66 4.13 8.32 3.50
N LYS A 67 3.90 9.53 2.97
CA LYS A 67 4.27 10.77 3.68
C LYS A 67 3.59 10.87 5.04
N VAL A 68 4.41 11.27 6.01
CA VAL A 68 4.32 11.10 7.48
C VAL A 68 3.11 11.77 8.16
N GLU A 69 2.30 12.58 7.47
CA GLU A 69 1.19 13.31 8.11
C GLU A 69 -0.04 13.43 7.21
N PHE A 70 -0.82 12.35 7.09
CA PHE A 70 -2.24 12.47 6.73
C PHE A 70 -3.09 12.03 7.91
N LEU A 71 -3.49 12.99 8.76
CA LEU A 71 -4.39 12.80 9.91
C LEU A 71 -5.74 12.15 9.53
N ARG A 72 -6.11 12.13 8.24
CA ARG A 72 -7.39 11.58 7.75
C ARG A 72 -7.24 10.31 6.91
N SER A 73 -6.02 9.83 6.65
CA SER A 73 -5.79 8.69 5.76
C SER A 73 -4.50 7.97 6.13
N GLN A 74 -4.52 7.25 7.25
CA GLN A 74 -3.40 6.40 7.65
C GLN A 74 -3.21 5.24 6.64
N PRO A 75 -1.97 4.80 6.39
CA PRO A 75 -1.68 3.52 5.74
C PRO A 75 -2.49 2.40 6.39
N VAL A 76 -3.24 1.66 5.58
CA VAL A 76 -3.92 0.44 6.01
C VAL A 76 -3.13 -0.71 5.42
N VAL A 77 -2.53 -1.55 6.28
CA VAL A 77 -1.61 -2.59 5.85
C VAL A 77 -1.94 -3.92 6.52
N PHE A 78 -1.91 -4.97 5.73
CA PHE A 78 -2.05 -6.38 6.05
C PHE A 78 -0.84 -7.13 5.49
N THR A 79 -0.67 -8.41 5.84
CA THR A 79 0.43 -9.24 5.32
C THR A 79 0.43 -9.39 3.80
N ASP A 80 -0.76 -9.38 3.19
CA ASP A 80 -1.00 -9.66 1.78
C ASP A 80 -1.45 -8.44 0.97
N VAL A 81 -1.74 -7.31 1.60
CA VAL A 81 -2.18 -6.10 0.92
C VAL A 81 -1.89 -4.84 1.75
N GLY A 82 -1.57 -3.73 1.09
CA GLY A 82 -1.46 -2.43 1.77
C GLY A 82 -1.88 -1.28 0.87
N LYS A 83 -2.53 -0.28 1.47
CA LYS A 83 -2.88 1.00 0.85
C LYS A 83 -1.95 2.09 1.37
N PHE A 84 -1.35 2.83 0.44
CA PHE A 84 -0.33 3.83 0.69
C PHE A 84 -0.57 5.08 -0.15
N TRP A 85 0.19 6.14 0.10
CA TRP A 85 0.10 7.41 -0.63
C TRP A 85 1.44 7.80 -1.23
N MET A 86 1.47 7.99 -2.55
CA MET A 86 2.65 8.50 -3.26
C MET A 86 2.76 10.02 -3.07
N SER A 87 1.61 10.70 -3.11
CA SER A 87 1.48 12.14 -2.87
C SER A 87 0.05 12.44 -2.33
N PRO A 88 -0.23 13.69 -1.88
CA PRO A 88 -1.58 14.10 -1.52
C PRO A 88 -2.57 13.80 -2.66
N GLY A 89 -3.58 12.97 -2.39
CA GLY A 89 -4.61 12.60 -3.38
C GLY A 89 -4.20 11.54 -4.40
N GLN A 90 -3.01 10.92 -4.27
CA GLN A 90 -2.57 9.83 -5.13
C GLN A 90 -2.36 8.54 -4.32
N PRO A 91 -3.45 7.83 -3.99
CA PRO A 91 -3.34 6.56 -3.30
C PRO A 91 -2.88 5.46 -4.27
N TYR A 92 -2.17 4.47 -3.73
CA TYR A 92 -1.83 3.25 -4.43
C TYR A 92 -1.96 2.03 -3.51
N ARG A 93 -2.22 0.87 -4.10
CA ARG A 93 -2.33 -0.43 -3.44
C ARG A 93 -1.18 -1.32 -3.86
N LEU A 94 -0.56 -1.98 -2.90
CA LEU A 94 0.27 -3.17 -3.13
C LEU A 94 -0.56 -4.39 -2.72
N LYS A 95 -0.67 -5.40 -3.58
CA LYS A 95 -1.39 -6.64 -3.30
C LYS A 95 -0.57 -7.85 -3.71
N LEU A 96 -0.45 -8.81 -2.81
CA LEU A 96 0.16 -10.11 -3.05
C LEU A 96 -0.90 -11.05 -3.61
N ILE A 97 -0.67 -11.58 -4.81
CA ILE A 97 -1.53 -12.60 -5.42
C ILE A 97 -0.76 -13.92 -5.36
N LYS A 98 -0.97 -14.68 -4.28
CA LYS A 98 -0.21 -15.92 -3.99
C LYS A 98 -0.40 -16.98 -5.08
N ASP A 99 -1.64 -17.17 -5.55
CA ASP A 99 -1.99 -18.21 -6.54
C ASP A 99 -1.23 -18.05 -7.86
N THR A 100 -1.13 -16.81 -8.35
CA THR A 100 -0.45 -16.50 -9.62
C THR A 100 1.00 -16.07 -9.42
N ARG A 101 1.50 -16.03 -8.18
CA ARG A 101 2.86 -15.59 -7.83
C ARG A 101 3.16 -14.19 -8.34
N MET A 102 2.21 -13.28 -8.15
CA MET A 102 2.30 -11.90 -8.63
C MET A 102 2.25 -10.91 -7.48
N ILE A 103 2.93 -9.79 -7.67
CA ILE A 103 2.67 -8.57 -6.93
C ILE A 103 1.93 -7.64 -7.87
N GLU A 104 0.74 -7.22 -7.46
CA GLU A 104 -0.03 -6.19 -8.14
C GLU A 104 0.23 -4.84 -7.47
N VAL A 105 0.42 -3.83 -8.31
CA VAL A 105 0.45 -2.42 -7.91
C VAL A 105 -0.70 -1.73 -8.61
N THR A 106 -1.63 -1.18 -7.84
CA THR A 106 -2.77 -0.45 -8.38
C THR A 106 -2.67 1.03 -8.00
N PHE A 107 -2.84 1.93 -8.96
CA PHE A 107 -2.92 3.36 -8.74
C PHE A 107 -4.33 3.85 -9.04
N SER A 108 -4.91 4.62 -8.12
CA SER A 108 -6.19 5.25 -8.40
C SER A 108 -5.98 6.46 -9.31
N CYS A 109 -6.68 6.47 -10.44
CA CYS A 109 -6.86 7.67 -11.22
C CYS A 109 -8.30 8.17 -10.98
N SER A 110 -8.48 9.07 -10.03
CA SER A 110 -9.77 9.72 -9.83
C SER A 110 -10.08 10.65 -11.00
N ASN A 111 -11.26 10.53 -11.62
CA ASN A 111 -11.78 11.56 -12.51
C ASN A 111 -12.20 12.75 -11.66
N GLY A 112 -11.40 13.82 -11.65
CA GLY A 112 -11.81 15.09 -11.05
C GLY A 112 -13.00 15.66 -11.82
N ASN A 113 -14.18 15.72 -11.20
CA ASN A 113 -15.27 16.53 -11.72
C ASN A 113 -14.86 18.01 -11.61
N GLY A 114 -14.54 18.61 -12.77
CA GLY A 114 -14.32 20.05 -12.91
C GLY A 114 -12.85 20.45 -12.99
N ASN A 115 -12.37 20.70 -14.22
CA ASN A 115 -11.20 21.52 -14.57
C ASN A 115 -9.86 21.30 -13.84
N GLU A 116 -9.60 20.09 -13.33
CA GLU A 116 -8.23 19.69 -12.97
C GLU A 116 -7.82 18.50 -13.83
N THR A 117 -6.77 18.73 -14.62
CA THR A 117 -6.10 17.78 -15.51
C THR A 117 -6.02 16.39 -14.87
N LEU A 118 -6.42 15.35 -15.61
CA LEU A 118 -6.20 13.95 -15.24
C LEU A 118 -4.78 13.78 -14.70
N ARG A 119 -4.61 13.73 -13.37
CA ARG A 119 -3.32 13.44 -12.75
C ARG A 119 -3.04 11.94 -12.80
N CYS A 120 -3.31 11.29 -13.92
CA CYS A 120 -2.67 10.03 -14.24
C CYS A 120 -1.24 10.38 -14.65
N VAL A 121 -0.32 10.37 -13.68
CA VAL A 121 1.08 10.67 -13.98
C VAL A 121 1.74 9.41 -14.56
N ASP A 122 1.39 9.05 -15.79
CA ASP A 122 1.77 7.78 -16.44
C ASP A 122 3.27 7.50 -16.38
N ALA A 123 4.09 8.46 -16.81
CA ALA A 123 5.54 8.27 -16.82
C ALA A 123 6.17 8.33 -15.42
N SER A 124 5.66 9.18 -14.53
CA SER A 124 6.26 9.35 -13.20
C SER A 124 5.92 8.21 -12.24
N VAL A 125 4.73 7.62 -12.37
CA VAL A 125 4.27 6.48 -11.58
C VAL A 125 5.09 5.25 -11.92
N PHE A 126 5.27 4.99 -13.22
CA PHE A 126 6.11 3.90 -13.68
C PHE A 126 7.58 4.13 -13.33
N ALA A 127 8.12 5.34 -13.55
CA ALA A 127 9.49 5.66 -13.15
C ALA A 127 9.70 5.53 -11.64
N TRP A 128 8.76 5.99 -10.83
CA TRP A 128 8.79 5.81 -9.37
C TRP A 128 8.76 4.34 -8.99
N TRP A 129 7.89 3.53 -9.61
CA TRP A 129 7.85 2.08 -9.38
C TRP A 129 9.17 1.42 -9.76
N MET A 130 9.77 1.79 -10.89
CA MET A 130 11.06 1.26 -11.33
C MET A 130 12.20 1.67 -10.37
N GLU A 131 12.24 2.90 -9.88
CA GLU A 131 13.20 3.32 -8.85
C GLU A 131 12.96 2.63 -7.49
N PHE A 132 11.69 2.43 -7.14
CA PHE A 132 11.27 1.70 -5.95
C PHE A 132 11.75 0.24 -6.00
N VAL A 133 11.61 -0.41 -7.16
CA VAL A 133 12.05 -1.80 -7.38
C VAL A 133 13.57 -1.92 -7.60
N LYS A 134 14.24 -0.97 -8.25
CA LYS A 134 15.70 -1.00 -8.43
C LYS A 134 16.47 -1.08 -7.12
N GLY A 135 15.97 -0.43 -6.07
CA GLY A 135 16.57 -0.52 -4.73
C GLY A 135 16.45 -1.88 -4.04
N ILE A 136 15.77 -2.86 -4.66
CA ILE A 136 15.61 -4.23 -4.16
C ILE A 136 16.59 -5.21 -4.83
N SER A 137 17.19 -4.87 -5.97
CA SER A 137 18.12 -5.72 -6.74
C SER A 137 19.51 -5.94 -6.07
N LEU A 138 19.59 -5.87 -4.74
CA LEU A 138 20.80 -6.19 -3.95
C LEU A 138 20.64 -7.44 -3.08
N LEU A 139 19.62 -8.27 -3.36
CA LEU A 139 19.48 -9.64 -2.87
C LEU A 139 19.69 -10.62 -4.03
#